data_AF-A0A5M9QNL3-F1
#
_entry.id   AF-A0A5M9QNL3-F1
#
_cell.length_a   1.000
_cell.length_b   1.000
_cell.length_c   1.000
_cell.angle_alpha   90.00
_cell.angle_beta   90.00
_cell.angle_gamma   90.00
#
_symmetry.space_group_name_H-M   'P 1'
#
loop_
_entity.id
_entity.type
_entity.pdbx_description
1 polymer ?
#
loop_
_entity_poly.entity_id
_entity_poly.type
_entity_poly.pdbx_seq_one_letter_code
_entity_poly.pdbx_strand_id
1 'polypeptide(L)'
;MLGLNLRVLGLRLSNDKQGISMQGLSMKAKVLCVSLVVAQGLWAMNVDRYNFYTRDYLDFGQNLGQFTPGAKNLTITKKDGVVVDLPDLPFPDFSKFNGANKTSVGGAYMASSKHIVHPNGRPQVLDSNIRIGDSSYADKSVTTYANDSAYTRVNKFIVEGGYKVISFNELKNNAENYMTRYKDDNRIVIYRSGSGIMSFQHWDGSPNAKEMVRTGARAGSLFYVKPNDIGGNQLVVRPNGNHYGPIKGVINSGDSGSPIFVFNNKTQEWELVGTTHGGTPSGQKVVNTFWAITDPSRLDNFKKQFEVQRVANGETYQNEQNKDSVYTESGTIVINNEVQQGMGGIILRGGGVKRLTLQAAALLKVRG
;
A
#
# COMPACT_ATOMS: atom_id res chain seq x y z
N MET A 1 33.96 36.12 39.27
CA MET A 1 34.66 35.77 38.02
C MET A 1 33.80 34.75 37.27
N LEU A 2 33.36 35.12 36.05
CA LEU A 2 32.80 34.34 34.92
C LEU A 2 31.72 33.27 35.25
N GLY A 3 30.41 33.40 34.95
CA GLY A 3 29.68 34.25 34.01
C GLY A 3 29.27 33.48 32.74
N LEU A 4 27.97 33.19 32.56
CA LEU A 4 27.22 33.57 31.36
C LEU A 4 25.70 33.35 31.51
N ASN A 5 24.96 34.35 31.05
CA ASN A 5 23.51 34.49 31.09
C ASN A 5 22.79 33.64 30.03
N LEU A 6 21.61 33.10 30.34
CA LEU A 6 20.54 32.92 29.34
C LEU A 6 19.27 33.65 29.81
N ARG A 7 18.94 34.72 29.09
CA ARG A 7 17.69 35.47 29.21
C ARG A 7 16.54 34.60 28.73
N VAL A 8 15.59 34.31 29.62
CA VAL A 8 14.25 33.85 29.26
C VAL A 8 13.49 35.04 28.68
N LEU A 9 13.32 35.09 27.36
CA LEU A 9 12.37 36.02 26.74
C LEU A 9 10.98 35.41 26.86
N GLY A 10 10.15 35.99 27.72
CA GLY A 10 8.74 35.67 27.80
C GLY A 10 8.00 36.06 26.53
N LEU A 11 7.25 35.11 25.97
CA LEU A 11 6.20 35.39 24.99
C LEU A 11 4.86 35.10 25.65
N ARG A 12 4.23 36.19 26.12
CA ARG A 12 2.80 36.27 26.41
C ARG A 12 2.07 36.13 25.08
N LEU A 13 1.22 35.12 24.95
CA LEU A 13 0.23 35.05 23.89
C LEU A 13 -0.93 35.97 24.27
N SER A 14 -1.02 37.15 23.63
CA SER A 14 -2.25 37.93 23.59
C SER A 14 -3.01 37.59 22.31
N ASN A 15 -4.25 37.15 22.46
CA ASN A 15 -5.23 37.13 21.38
C ASN A 15 -5.48 38.58 20.96
N ASP A 16 -5.20 38.93 19.71
CA ASP A 16 -6.07 39.84 18.98
C ASP A 16 -5.88 39.75 17.46
N LYS A 17 -7.01 39.85 16.78
CA LYS A 17 -7.17 39.92 15.33
C LYS A 17 -6.43 41.15 14.79
N GLN A 18 -5.79 41.02 13.63
CA GLN A 18 -5.84 41.87 12.43
C GLN A 18 -4.57 41.66 11.59
N GLY A 19 -4.74 41.49 10.27
CA GLY A 19 -3.67 41.16 9.34
C GLY A 19 -2.78 42.35 8.97
N ILE A 20 -1.59 42.06 8.43
CA ILE A 20 -0.78 42.95 7.57
C ILE A 20 0.15 42.06 6.71
N SER A 21 0.27 42.42 5.43
CA SER A 21 1.18 41.87 4.43
C SER A 21 2.63 42.36 4.62
N MET A 22 3.63 41.57 4.24
CA MET A 22 4.91 42.12 3.77
C MET A 22 5.50 41.30 2.62
N GLN A 23 5.66 41.98 1.48
CA GLN A 23 6.50 41.60 0.35
C GLN A 23 7.99 41.70 0.73
N GLY A 24 8.79 40.84 0.09
CA GLY A 24 10.16 41.15 -0.30
C GLY A 24 11.25 40.92 0.74
N LEU A 25 11.85 39.72 0.76
CA LEU A 25 13.28 39.60 1.04
C LEU A 25 13.92 38.45 0.24
N SER A 26 15.05 38.79 -0.37
CA SER A 26 15.75 38.12 -1.47
C SER A 26 16.55 36.87 -1.05
N MET A 27 16.66 35.94 -2.00
CA MET A 27 17.43 34.68 -2.04
C MET A 27 18.81 34.74 -1.37
N LYS A 28 18.98 33.98 -0.28
CA LYS A 28 20.08 33.01 -0.06
C LYS A 28 19.54 31.90 0.85
N ALA A 29 19.16 30.77 0.26
CA ALA A 29 18.64 29.62 0.98
C ALA A 29 19.75 28.96 1.83
N LYS A 30 19.87 29.40 3.09
CA LYS A 30 20.48 28.57 4.14
C LYS A 30 19.38 27.66 4.66
N VAL A 31 19.36 26.40 4.22
CA VAL A 31 18.51 25.37 4.80
C VAL A 31 19.02 25.09 6.21
N LEU A 32 18.47 25.82 7.17
CA LEU A 32 18.63 25.53 8.58
C LEU A 32 17.46 24.61 8.95
N CYS A 33 17.74 23.30 9.08
CA CYS A 33 16.79 22.32 9.62
C CYS A 33 16.58 22.61 11.10
N VAL A 34 15.76 23.62 11.42
CA VAL A 34 15.20 23.78 12.76
C VAL A 34 14.07 22.76 12.85
N SER A 35 14.34 21.65 13.55
CA SER A 35 13.35 20.67 13.94
C SER A 35 12.37 21.29 14.93
N LEU A 36 11.41 22.06 14.42
CA LEU A 36 10.20 22.41 15.15
C LEU A 36 9.41 21.12 15.34
N VAL A 37 9.51 20.57 16.56
CA VAL A 37 8.69 19.46 17.06
C VAL A 37 7.25 19.96 17.18
N VAL A 38 6.51 19.87 16.08
CA VAL A 38 5.05 19.85 16.09
C VAL A 38 4.60 18.76 15.13
N ALA A 39 4.69 17.51 15.56
CA ALA A 39 3.96 16.40 14.97
C ALA A 39 3.05 15.85 16.07
N GLN A 40 1.87 16.45 16.23
CA GLN A 40 0.83 15.87 17.07
C GLN A 40 0.09 14.78 16.27
N GLY A 41 0.29 13.53 16.71
CA GLY A 41 -0.71 12.46 16.70
C GLY A 41 -1.17 11.88 15.37
N LEU A 42 -0.38 10.99 14.76
CA LEU A 42 -0.82 10.13 13.65
C LEU A 42 -0.11 8.77 13.81
N TRP A 43 -0.78 7.63 14.02
CA TRP A 43 -0.18 6.40 14.56
C TRP A 43 -0.94 5.07 14.18
N ALA A 44 -0.30 4.04 13.57
CA ALA A 44 -0.68 2.59 13.50
C ALA A 44 0.42 1.55 13.91
N MET A 45 0.07 0.27 14.17
CA MET A 45 0.93 -0.93 14.52
C MET A 45 1.52 -1.03 15.95
N ASN A 46 1.99 -2.22 16.39
CA ASN A 46 2.83 -2.29 17.60
C ASN A 46 4.24 -1.80 17.29
N VAL A 47 4.74 -0.77 17.98
CA VAL A 47 6.03 -0.14 17.66
C VAL A 47 7.07 -0.32 18.77
N ASP A 48 8.35 -0.36 18.41
CA ASP A 48 9.47 -0.34 19.35
C ASP A 48 9.79 1.10 19.78
N ARG A 49 8.91 1.66 20.62
CA ARG A 49 9.05 3.06 21.07
C ARG A 49 10.31 3.34 21.87
N TYR A 50 10.96 2.32 22.42
CA TYR A 50 12.11 2.52 23.31
C TYR A 50 13.37 2.81 22.49
N ASN A 51 13.49 2.19 21.32
CA ASN A 51 14.65 2.37 20.44
C ASN A 51 14.41 3.39 19.32
N PHE A 52 13.17 3.53 18.84
CA PHE A 52 12.85 4.34 17.66
C PHE A 52 11.84 5.43 17.96
N TYR A 53 11.88 6.50 17.16
CA TYR A 53 10.82 7.49 17.19
C TYR A 53 9.62 6.92 16.45
N THR A 54 8.44 7.15 17.00
CA THR A 54 7.22 6.66 16.36
C THR A 54 7.04 7.27 14.96
N ARG A 55 7.56 8.48 14.73
CA ARG A 55 7.59 9.12 13.42
C ARG A 55 8.35 8.30 12.38
N ASP A 56 9.38 7.55 12.76
CA ASP A 56 10.13 6.70 11.82
C ASP A 56 9.21 5.69 11.15
N TYR A 57 8.27 5.11 11.91
CA TYR A 57 7.26 4.18 11.39
C TYR A 57 6.23 4.86 10.49
N LEU A 58 5.83 6.10 10.80
CA LEU A 58 4.90 6.85 9.96
C LEU A 58 5.51 7.25 8.64
N ASP A 59 6.69 7.85 8.71
CA ASP A 59 7.41 8.32 7.53
C ASP A 59 7.66 7.11 6.61
N PHE A 60 8.04 5.95 7.20
CA PHE A 60 8.13 4.69 6.47
C PHE A 60 6.81 4.30 5.81
N GLY A 61 5.71 4.22 6.56
CA GLY A 61 4.42 3.73 6.05
C GLY A 61 3.72 4.66 5.07
N GLN A 62 4.09 5.94 5.04
CA GLN A 62 3.46 6.99 4.26
C GLN A 62 4.34 7.51 3.11
N ASN A 63 5.53 6.95 2.92
CA ASN A 63 6.53 7.43 1.99
C ASN A 63 6.98 8.89 2.20
N LEU A 64 7.17 9.27 3.47
CA LEU A 64 7.61 10.62 3.86
C LEU A 64 9.06 10.62 4.35
N GLY A 65 9.60 11.82 4.56
CA GLY A 65 10.96 12.00 5.06
C GLY A 65 11.98 11.37 4.11
N GLN A 66 12.87 10.53 4.63
CA GLN A 66 13.86 9.80 3.83
C GLN A 66 13.28 8.60 3.06
N PHE A 67 12.06 8.17 3.39
CA PHE A 67 11.43 6.95 2.86
C PHE A 67 10.66 7.22 1.55
N THR A 68 11.22 8.07 0.69
CA THR A 68 10.65 8.36 -0.62
C THR A 68 10.80 7.15 -1.56
N PRO A 69 9.83 6.86 -2.43
CA PRO A 69 9.92 5.69 -3.31
C PRO A 69 11.18 5.70 -4.16
N GLY A 70 11.85 4.54 -4.25
CA GLY A 70 13.10 4.37 -5.00
C GLY A 70 14.38 4.77 -4.24
N ALA A 71 14.27 5.41 -3.06
CA ALA A 71 15.45 5.76 -2.26
C ALA A 71 16.22 4.50 -1.82
N LYS A 72 17.55 4.58 -1.77
CA LYS A 72 18.46 3.50 -1.39
C LYS A 72 19.42 3.97 -0.29
N ASN A 73 20.20 3.05 0.27
CA ASN A 73 21.19 3.35 1.33
C ASN A 73 20.57 4.06 2.53
N LEU A 74 19.36 3.65 2.91
CA LEU A 74 18.60 4.27 3.98
C LEU A 74 19.11 3.83 5.34
N THR A 75 19.06 4.75 6.31
CA THR A 75 19.48 4.48 7.69
C THR A 75 18.47 5.06 8.67
N ILE A 76 18.38 4.49 9.86
CA ILE A 76 17.58 5.04 10.96
C ILE A 76 18.49 5.28 12.15
N THR A 77 18.48 6.50 12.68
CA THR A 77 19.16 6.83 13.93
C THR A 77 18.22 6.52 15.08
N LYS A 78 18.61 5.57 15.93
CA LYS A 78 17.90 5.25 17.16
C LYS A 78 17.97 6.40 18.16
N LYS A 79 17.12 6.34 19.19
CA LYS A 79 17.09 7.32 20.30
C LYS A 79 18.39 7.38 21.10
N ASP A 80 19.17 6.31 21.11
CA ASP A 80 20.50 6.25 21.75
C ASP A 80 21.63 6.76 20.84
N GLY A 81 21.30 7.25 19.63
CA GLY A 81 22.26 7.76 18.65
C GLY A 81 22.88 6.69 17.75
N VAL A 82 22.59 5.40 17.96
CA VAL A 82 23.10 4.32 17.10
C VAL A 82 22.41 4.38 15.74
N VAL A 83 23.20 4.45 14.68
CA VAL A 83 22.73 4.37 13.28
C VAL A 83 22.55 2.92 12.89
N VAL A 84 21.41 2.60 12.25
CA VAL A 84 21.12 1.27 11.73
C VAL A 84 20.73 1.35 10.26
N ASP A 85 21.44 0.61 9.42
CA ASP A 85 21.16 0.51 8.00
C ASP A 85 19.87 -0.28 7.73
N LEU A 86 19.14 0.10 6.69
CA LEU A 86 18.10 -0.73 6.10
C LEU A 86 18.70 -1.69 5.06
N PRO A 87 18.00 -2.77 4.68
CA PRO A 87 18.38 -3.58 3.54
C PRO A 87 18.57 -2.73 2.28
N ASP A 88 19.63 -3.01 1.51
CA ASP A 88 19.94 -2.29 0.27
C ASP A 88 18.95 -2.64 -0.85
N LEU A 89 17.78 -2.02 -0.79
CA LEU A 89 16.69 -2.14 -1.73
C LEU A 89 16.11 -0.75 -1.99
N PRO A 90 15.62 -0.46 -3.22
CA PRO A 90 14.87 0.77 -3.47
C PRO A 90 13.62 0.78 -2.61
N PHE A 91 13.34 1.86 -1.88
CA PHE A 91 12.18 1.92 -0.99
C PHE A 91 10.86 1.76 -1.77
N PRO A 92 9.88 0.97 -1.29
CA PRO A 92 8.63 0.74 -2.00
C PRO A 92 7.78 2.02 -2.08
N ASP A 93 7.12 2.21 -3.22
CA ASP A 93 6.00 3.13 -3.34
C ASP A 93 4.76 2.47 -2.72
N PHE A 94 4.12 3.05 -1.71
CA PHE A 94 2.88 2.59 -1.06
C PHE A 94 1.63 3.36 -1.52
N SER A 95 1.74 4.24 -2.53
CA SER A 95 0.63 5.08 -3.00
C SER A 95 -0.58 4.31 -3.51
N LYS A 96 -0.39 3.06 -3.95
CA LYS A 96 -1.41 2.17 -4.52
C LYS A 96 -2.21 1.39 -3.46
N PHE A 97 -1.86 1.56 -2.19
CA PHE A 97 -2.60 1.05 -1.04
C PHE A 97 -3.52 2.15 -0.50
N ASN A 98 -4.80 1.84 -0.29
CA ASN A 98 -5.81 2.83 0.15
C ASN A 98 -5.61 3.32 1.59
N GLY A 99 -4.56 2.85 2.28
CA GLY A 99 -4.28 3.20 3.66
C GLY A 99 -5.19 2.54 4.67
N ALA A 100 -5.99 1.55 4.28
CA ALA A 100 -6.82 0.75 5.17
C ALA A 100 -6.60 -0.75 4.94
N ASN A 101 -7.30 -1.34 3.97
CA ASN A 101 -7.40 -2.79 3.81
C ASN A 101 -7.46 -3.26 2.35
N LYS A 102 -7.20 -2.36 1.39
CA LYS A 102 -7.25 -2.66 -0.05
C LYS A 102 -6.04 -2.12 -0.78
N THR A 103 -5.45 -2.95 -1.61
CA THR A 103 -4.28 -2.61 -2.42
C THR A 103 -4.58 -2.81 -3.90
N SER A 104 -4.33 -1.80 -4.73
CA SER A 104 -4.52 -1.90 -6.17
C SER A 104 -3.61 -2.95 -6.79
N VAL A 105 -4.19 -3.80 -7.65
CA VAL A 105 -3.48 -4.80 -8.46
C VAL A 105 -3.64 -4.51 -9.96
N GLY A 106 -4.00 -3.26 -10.28
CA GLY A 106 -4.02 -2.72 -11.63
C GLY A 106 -5.38 -2.87 -12.33
N GLY A 107 -5.58 -2.08 -13.39
CA GLY A 107 -6.88 -1.99 -14.04
C GLY A 107 -7.92 -1.49 -13.04
N ALA A 108 -9.03 -2.21 -12.87
CA ALA A 108 -10.08 -1.86 -11.92
C ALA A 108 -10.17 -2.89 -10.77
N TYR A 109 -9.03 -3.43 -10.33
CA TYR A 109 -9.01 -4.53 -9.37
C TYR A 109 -8.15 -4.21 -8.14
N MET A 110 -8.58 -4.67 -6.97
CA MET A 110 -7.85 -4.54 -5.71
C MET A 110 -7.81 -5.88 -4.96
N ALA A 111 -6.72 -6.13 -4.24
CA ALA A 111 -6.56 -7.22 -3.28
C ALA A 111 -6.95 -6.79 -1.87
N SER A 112 -7.54 -7.70 -1.11
CA SER A 112 -7.92 -7.53 0.30
C SER A 112 -7.96 -8.90 1.00
N SER A 113 -8.43 -8.93 2.25
CA SER A 113 -8.68 -10.17 2.99
C SER A 113 -10.17 -10.51 3.01
N LYS A 114 -10.52 -11.81 2.94
CA LYS A 114 -11.91 -12.30 2.92
C LYS A 114 -12.68 -11.82 4.13
N HIS A 115 -12.13 -11.91 5.34
CA HIS A 115 -12.85 -11.50 6.54
C HIS A 115 -13.17 -9.99 6.60
N ILE A 116 -12.56 -9.17 5.73
CA ILE A 116 -12.90 -7.74 5.58
C ILE A 116 -14.11 -7.58 4.65
N VAL A 117 -14.10 -8.24 3.49
CA VAL A 117 -15.14 -8.08 2.46
C VAL A 117 -16.30 -9.06 2.59
N HIS A 118 -16.15 -10.11 3.40
CA HIS A 118 -17.13 -11.15 3.65
C HIS A 118 -16.94 -11.73 5.07
N PRO A 119 -17.27 -10.96 6.11
CA PRO A 119 -17.06 -11.37 7.49
C PRO A 119 -18.00 -12.53 7.88
N ASN A 120 -17.43 -13.68 8.27
CA ASN A 120 -18.06 -14.80 8.98
C ASN A 120 -19.56 -15.02 8.74
N GLY A 121 -19.96 -15.41 7.53
CA GLY A 121 -21.33 -15.80 7.19
C GLY A 121 -22.31 -14.63 7.04
N ARG A 122 -21.82 -13.39 7.09
CA ARG A 122 -22.60 -12.18 6.76
C ARG A 122 -22.56 -11.92 5.25
N PRO A 123 -23.47 -11.09 4.71
CA PRO A 123 -23.37 -10.64 3.33
C PRO A 123 -22.02 -9.99 3.01
N GLN A 124 -21.66 -10.03 1.73
CA GLN A 124 -20.49 -9.32 1.23
C GLN A 124 -20.61 -7.82 1.54
N VAL A 125 -19.52 -7.22 1.98
CA VAL A 125 -19.40 -5.78 2.26
C VAL A 125 -18.70 -5.13 1.07
N LEU A 126 -19.40 -4.21 0.42
CA LEU A 126 -18.88 -3.39 -0.66
C LEU A 126 -18.52 -2.01 -0.09
N ASP A 127 -17.25 -1.62 -0.21
CA ASP A 127 -16.80 -0.29 0.17
C ASP A 127 -17.14 0.73 -0.93
N SER A 128 -17.99 1.70 -0.61
CA SER A 128 -18.39 2.77 -1.54
C SER A 128 -17.45 3.96 -1.56
N ASN A 129 -16.45 4.01 -0.66
CA ASN A 129 -15.63 5.19 -0.38
C ASN A 129 -14.14 4.84 -0.37
N ILE A 130 -13.66 4.20 -1.43
CA ILE A 130 -12.24 3.88 -1.57
C ILE A 130 -11.51 5.10 -2.15
N ARG A 131 -10.43 5.50 -1.49
CA ARG A 131 -9.57 6.63 -1.86
C ARG A 131 -8.16 6.13 -2.17
N ILE A 132 -7.64 6.47 -3.35
CA ILE A 132 -6.23 6.29 -3.70
C ILE A 132 -5.80 7.59 -4.37
N GLY A 133 -4.82 8.28 -3.79
CA GLY A 133 -4.51 9.66 -4.18
C GLY A 133 -5.77 10.53 -4.16
N ASP A 134 -5.96 11.30 -5.24
CA ASP A 134 -7.13 12.17 -5.40
C ASP A 134 -8.35 11.43 -5.99
N SER A 135 -8.21 10.17 -6.40
CA SER A 135 -9.25 9.43 -7.12
C SER A 135 -10.19 8.63 -6.21
N SER A 136 -11.47 8.53 -6.62
CA SER A 136 -12.53 7.83 -5.89
C SER A 136 -12.88 6.54 -6.59
N TYR A 137 -12.98 5.47 -5.81
CA TYR A 137 -13.43 4.18 -6.29
C TYR A 137 -14.50 3.61 -5.36
N ALA A 138 -15.32 2.72 -5.90
CA ALA A 138 -16.32 1.97 -5.15
C ALA A 138 -16.31 0.53 -5.61
N ASP A 139 -16.35 -0.40 -4.66
CA ASP A 139 -16.53 -1.82 -4.94
C ASP A 139 -17.85 -2.06 -5.69
N LYS A 140 -17.79 -2.97 -6.67
CA LYS A 140 -18.94 -3.43 -7.45
C LYS A 140 -19.12 -4.93 -7.42
N SER A 141 -18.05 -5.68 -7.24
CA SER A 141 -18.09 -7.12 -7.09
C SER A 141 -16.88 -7.59 -6.27
N VAL A 142 -17.04 -8.68 -5.54
CA VAL A 142 -15.98 -9.28 -4.73
C VAL A 142 -15.94 -10.79 -4.92
N THR A 143 -14.74 -11.34 -4.87
CA THR A 143 -14.50 -12.79 -4.79
C THR A 143 -13.60 -13.08 -3.60
N THR A 144 -13.81 -14.24 -2.96
CA THR A 144 -13.13 -14.60 -1.72
C THR A 144 -12.67 -16.05 -1.76
N TYR A 145 -11.59 -16.35 -1.05
CA TYR A 145 -10.98 -17.68 -1.07
C TYR A 145 -10.75 -18.24 0.35
N ALA A 146 -10.55 -19.55 0.43
CA ALA A 146 -10.44 -20.27 1.70
C ALA A 146 -9.22 -19.86 2.55
N ASN A 147 -8.14 -19.39 1.91
CA ASN A 147 -6.93 -18.90 2.58
C ASN A 147 -7.05 -17.45 3.10
N ASP A 148 -8.28 -16.93 3.18
CA ASP A 148 -8.60 -15.57 3.58
C ASP A 148 -8.12 -14.46 2.62
N SER A 149 -7.71 -14.78 1.39
CA SER A 149 -7.52 -13.76 0.35
C SER A 149 -8.84 -13.38 -0.31
N ALA A 150 -8.91 -12.15 -0.83
CA ALA A 150 -10.03 -11.66 -1.61
C ALA A 150 -9.57 -10.70 -2.71
N TYR A 151 -10.35 -10.63 -3.80
CA TYR A 151 -10.21 -9.60 -4.81
C TYR A 151 -11.54 -8.87 -5.00
N THR A 152 -11.44 -7.60 -5.37
CA THR A 152 -12.60 -6.72 -5.60
C THR A 152 -12.47 -6.04 -6.95
N ARG A 153 -13.58 -5.94 -7.67
CA ARG A 153 -13.74 -5.12 -8.89
C ARG A 153 -14.30 -3.78 -8.44
N VAL A 154 -13.67 -2.69 -8.87
CA VAL A 154 -14.17 -1.33 -8.65
C VAL A 154 -14.85 -0.75 -9.89
N ASN A 155 -15.54 0.36 -9.69
CA ASN A 155 -16.36 1.03 -10.71
C ASN A 155 -15.57 1.70 -11.85
N LYS A 156 -14.25 1.91 -11.71
CA LYS A 156 -13.40 2.63 -12.68
C LYS A 156 -11.99 2.05 -12.70
N PHE A 157 -11.25 2.28 -13.77
CA PHE A 157 -9.82 1.98 -13.81
C PHE A 157 -9.04 2.86 -12.83
N ILE A 158 -8.16 2.21 -12.07
CA ILE A 158 -7.30 2.82 -11.05
C ILE A 158 -6.11 3.46 -11.76
N VAL A 159 -6.09 4.79 -11.78
CA VAL A 159 -5.10 5.57 -12.53
C VAL A 159 -3.76 5.68 -11.80
N GLU A 160 -3.75 5.47 -10.49
CA GLU A 160 -2.52 5.42 -9.68
C GLU A 160 -1.69 4.15 -9.94
N GLY A 161 -2.20 3.24 -10.77
CA GLY A 161 -1.56 1.97 -11.13
C GLY A 161 -1.87 0.86 -10.14
N GLY A 162 -1.11 -0.23 -10.20
CA GLY A 162 -1.24 -1.37 -9.31
C GLY A 162 0.02 -2.22 -9.27
N TYR A 163 0.11 -3.12 -8.31
CA TYR A 163 1.23 -4.05 -8.22
C TYR A 163 0.94 -5.33 -9.00
N LYS A 164 2.00 -5.90 -9.55
CA LYS A 164 1.98 -7.31 -9.96
C LYS A 164 1.74 -8.17 -8.72
N VAL A 165 0.84 -9.12 -8.85
CA VAL A 165 0.54 -10.13 -7.83
C VAL A 165 1.39 -11.36 -8.09
N ILE A 166 2.01 -11.89 -7.05
CA ILE A 166 2.69 -13.18 -7.07
C ILE A 166 2.14 -14.10 -5.98
N SER A 167 2.36 -15.40 -6.15
CA SER A 167 2.07 -16.41 -5.14
C SER A 167 3.29 -16.77 -4.31
N PHE A 168 3.10 -17.40 -3.15
CA PHE A 168 4.23 -17.96 -2.41
C PHE A 168 4.90 -19.15 -3.10
N ASN A 169 4.19 -19.89 -3.95
CA ASN A 169 4.84 -20.91 -4.76
C ASN A 169 5.80 -20.26 -5.77
N GLU A 170 5.41 -19.15 -6.38
CA GLU A 170 6.31 -18.36 -7.24
C GLU A 170 7.47 -17.77 -6.44
N LEU A 171 7.22 -17.17 -5.27
CA LEU A 171 8.25 -16.65 -4.39
C LEU A 171 9.23 -17.75 -3.94
N LYS A 172 8.73 -18.93 -3.60
CA LYS A 172 9.54 -20.07 -3.12
C LYS A 172 10.36 -20.71 -4.24
N ASN A 173 9.74 -20.95 -5.39
CA ASN A 173 10.38 -21.62 -6.52
C ASN A 173 11.41 -20.74 -7.22
N ASN A 174 11.28 -19.42 -7.09
CA ASN A 174 12.18 -18.43 -7.70
C ASN A 174 12.85 -17.55 -6.63
N ALA A 175 13.08 -18.11 -5.42
CA ALA A 175 13.52 -17.38 -4.25
C ALA A 175 14.80 -16.56 -4.50
N GLU A 176 15.71 -17.07 -5.32
CA GLU A 176 16.94 -16.39 -5.73
C GLU A 176 16.71 -15.00 -6.31
N ASN A 177 15.58 -14.77 -6.99
CA ASN A 177 15.22 -13.46 -7.53
C ASN A 177 14.81 -12.47 -6.42
N TYR A 178 14.47 -12.94 -5.23
CA TYR A 178 13.95 -12.12 -4.11
C TYR A 178 14.89 -12.06 -2.91
N MET A 179 16.01 -12.79 -2.94
CA MET A 179 16.99 -12.77 -1.87
C MET A 179 17.70 -11.41 -1.82
N THR A 180 17.85 -10.87 -0.62
CA THR A 180 18.68 -9.70 -0.33
C THR A 180 19.67 -10.09 0.75
N ARG A 181 20.94 -9.74 0.54
CA ARG A 181 21.94 -9.84 1.59
C ARG A 181 21.75 -8.68 2.55
N TYR A 182 21.53 -8.97 3.83
CA TYR A 182 21.45 -7.95 4.85
C TYR A 182 22.23 -8.43 6.08
N LYS A 183 23.25 -7.67 6.46
CA LYS A 183 24.31 -8.12 7.38
C LYS A 183 24.95 -9.42 6.85
N ASP A 184 24.98 -10.46 7.66
CA ASP A 184 25.67 -11.73 7.36
C ASP A 184 24.74 -12.85 6.86
N ASP A 185 23.49 -12.53 6.49
CA ASP A 185 22.52 -13.54 6.05
C ASP A 185 21.78 -13.10 4.77
N ASN A 186 21.49 -14.07 3.92
CA ASN A 186 20.66 -13.89 2.73
C ASN A 186 19.22 -14.22 3.11
N ARG A 187 18.29 -13.28 2.91
CA ARG A 187 16.89 -13.44 3.28
C ARG A 187 15.97 -12.79 2.26
N ILE A 188 14.73 -13.23 2.22
CA ILE A 188 13.67 -12.48 1.52
C ILE A 188 13.24 -11.38 2.48
N VAL A 189 13.35 -10.14 2.03
CA VAL A 189 12.96 -8.95 2.80
C VAL A 189 11.55 -8.56 2.40
N ILE A 190 10.67 -8.45 3.39
CA ILE A 190 9.26 -8.12 3.21
C ILE A 190 8.97 -6.77 3.84
N TYR A 191 8.43 -5.85 3.04
CA TYR A 191 7.98 -4.53 3.48
C TYR A 191 6.47 -4.50 3.63
N ARG A 192 5.96 -3.73 4.60
CA ARG A 192 4.52 -3.58 4.84
C ARG A 192 4.11 -2.17 5.20
N SER A 193 2.89 -1.79 4.84
CA SER A 193 2.21 -0.56 5.26
C SER A 193 0.75 -0.87 5.62
N GLY A 194 0.11 -0.07 6.47
CA GLY A 194 -1.13 -0.43 7.17
C GLY A 194 -1.48 0.54 8.30
N SER A 195 -2.76 0.59 8.67
CA SER A 195 -3.36 1.62 9.53
C SER A 195 -4.09 1.05 10.76
N GLY A 196 -3.64 -0.11 11.26
CA GLY A 196 -4.19 -0.72 12.47
C GLY A 196 -4.02 0.14 13.73
N ILE A 197 -4.49 -0.36 14.88
CA ILE A 197 -4.25 0.29 16.17
C ILE A 197 -2.75 0.42 16.41
N MET A 198 -2.27 1.62 16.78
CA MET A 198 -0.92 1.72 17.31
C MET A 198 -0.88 1.34 18.77
N SER A 199 0.11 0.53 19.16
CA SER A 199 0.41 0.21 20.56
C SER A 199 1.88 0.43 20.84
N PHE A 200 2.15 0.98 22.02
CA PHE A 200 3.45 1.52 22.39
C PHE A 200 4.18 0.71 23.45
N GLN A 201 3.55 -0.29 24.06
CA GLN A 201 4.18 -1.01 25.16
C GLN A 201 5.31 -1.91 24.69
N HIS A 202 5.04 -2.79 23.73
CA HIS A 202 5.99 -3.74 23.19
C HIS A 202 5.74 -3.92 21.71
N TRP A 203 6.83 -3.92 20.93
CA TRP A 203 6.78 -4.04 19.47
C TRP A 203 6.21 -5.37 18.98
N ASP A 204 6.34 -6.42 19.80
CA ASP A 204 5.87 -7.79 19.54
C ASP A 204 4.46 -8.04 20.10
N GLY A 205 3.74 -6.97 20.43
CA GLY A 205 2.35 -7.01 20.89
C GLY A 205 2.20 -7.49 22.34
N SER A 206 1.40 -6.76 23.12
CA SER A 206 1.08 -7.10 24.51
C SER A 206 -0.44 -7.27 24.66
N PRO A 207 -0.93 -8.31 25.34
CA PRO A 207 -2.34 -8.45 25.64
C PRO A 207 -2.84 -7.39 26.63
N ASN A 208 -1.92 -6.72 27.32
CA ASN A 208 -2.19 -5.70 28.32
C ASN A 208 -1.74 -4.30 27.85
N ALA A 209 -1.70 -4.05 26.55
CA ALA A 209 -1.33 -2.75 26.01
C ALA A 209 -2.27 -1.64 26.50
N LYS A 210 -1.78 -0.86 27.48
CA LYS A 210 -2.49 0.27 28.12
C LYS A 210 -2.42 1.55 27.30
N GLU A 211 -1.48 1.62 26.37
CA GLU A 211 -1.25 2.77 25.50
C GLU A 211 -1.53 2.36 24.06
N MET A 212 -2.75 2.63 23.63
CA MET A 212 -3.25 2.33 22.29
C MET A 212 -3.94 3.55 21.69
N VAL A 213 -3.75 3.78 20.39
CA VAL A 213 -4.41 4.88 19.67
C VAL A 213 -4.90 4.40 18.30
N ARG A 214 -6.12 4.81 17.93
CA ARG A 214 -6.66 4.70 16.56
C ARG A 214 -6.57 6.06 15.90
N THR A 215 -5.83 6.16 14.79
CA THR A 215 -5.64 7.44 14.09
C THR A 215 -6.02 7.40 12.61
N GLY A 216 -6.11 6.21 12.02
CA GLY A 216 -6.24 6.03 10.57
C GLY A 216 -4.95 6.33 9.79
N ALA A 217 -3.87 6.73 10.46
CA ALA A 217 -2.59 6.97 9.81
C ALA A 217 -1.89 5.66 9.45
N ARG A 218 -1.18 5.64 8.32
CA ARG A 218 -0.35 4.50 7.94
C ARG A 218 0.96 4.54 8.72
N ALA A 219 1.37 3.39 9.22
CA ALA A 219 2.72 3.14 9.68
C ALA A 219 3.34 2.04 8.80
N GLY A 220 4.64 1.80 8.89
CA GLY A 220 5.26 0.68 8.19
C GLY A 220 6.48 0.13 8.93
N SER A 221 6.81 -1.10 8.57
CA SER A 221 7.96 -1.84 9.11
C SER A 221 8.39 -2.87 8.08
N LEU A 222 9.43 -3.64 8.41
CA LEU A 222 9.87 -4.74 7.58
C LEU A 222 10.23 -5.96 8.42
N PHE A 223 10.15 -7.12 7.79
CA PHE A 223 10.53 -8.41 8.36
C PHE A 223 11.19 -9.30 7.31
N TYR A 224 11.68 -10.43 7.74
CA TYR A 224 12.46 -11.38 6.96
C TYR A 224 11.84 -12.77 7.04
N VAL A 225 11.98 -13.49 5.95
CA VAL A 225 11.67 -14.92 5.87
C VAL A 225 12.77 -15.64 5.12
N LYS A 226 13.00 -16.91 5.46
CA LYS A 226 13.77 -17.81 4.62
C LYS A 226 12.84 -18.59 3.70
N PRO A 227 13.31 -19.07 2.54
CA PRO A 227 12.47 -19.87 1.63
C PRO A 227 11.80 -21.08 2.32
N ASN A 228 12.47 -21.67 3.31
CA ASN A 228 11.95 -22.80 4.08
C ASN A 228 10.82 -22.42 5.06
N ASP A 229 10.67 -21.14 5.40
CA ASP A 229 9.58 -20.64 6.25
C ASP A 229 8.29 -20.39 5.46
N ILE A 230 8.35 -20.46 4.12
CA ILE A 230 7.23 -20.19 3.22
C ILE A 230 6.36 -21.44 3.08
N GLY A 231 5.22 -21.42 3.76
CA GLY A 231 4.15 -22.41 3.60
C GLY A 231 3.30 -22.19 2.34
N GLY A 232 2.54 -23.20 1.93
CA GLY A 232 1.76 -23.17 0.68
C GLY A 232 0.46 -22.36 0.72
N ASN A 233 -0.18 -22.18 1.88
CA ASN A 233 -1.51 -21.56 1.99
C ASN A 233 -1.58 -20.33 2.91
N GLN A 234 -0.57 -20.11 3.76
CA GLN A 234 -0.43 -18.93 4.62
C GLN A 234 1.05 -18.76 4.97
N LEU A 235 1.51 -17.53 5.23
CA LEU A 235 2.81 -17.28 5.83
C LEU A 235 2.64 -16.98 7.31
N VAL A 236 3.44 -17.66 8.13
CA VAL A 236 3.49 -17.51 9.57
C VAL A 236 4.83 -16.91 9.95
N VAL A 237 4.83 -15.71 10.54
CA VAL A 237 6.06 -15.05 11.01
C VAL A 237 6.01 -14.90 12.52
N ARG A 238 6.98 -15.53 13.19
CA ARG A 238 7.20 -15.39 14.64
C ARG A 238 7.86 -14.04 14.94
N PRO A 239 7.32 -13.21 15.85
CA PRO A 239 7.93 -11.97 16.27
C PRO A 239 9.04 -12.25 17.27
N ASN A 240 10.19 -12.63 16.74
CA ASN A 240 11.45 -12.63 17.46
C ASN A 240 12.50 -11.86 16.65
N GLY A 241 13.63 -11.55 17.28
CA GLY A 241 14.69 -10.74 16.67
C GLY A 241 15.29 -11.33 15.38
N ASN A 242 15.03 -12.59 15.06
CA ASN A 242 15.53 -13.22 13.85
C ASN A 242 14.64 -12.95 12.63
N HIS A 243 13.36 -12.61 12.80
CA HIS A 243 12.46 -12.31 11.66
C HIS A 243 12.15 -10.84 11.52
N TYR A 244 12.26 -10.01 12.55
CA TYR A 244 11.94 -8.59 12.43
C TYR A 244 13.20 -7.74 12.30
N GLY A 245 13.18 -6.83 11.32
CA GLY A 245 14.35 -6.09 10.86
C GLY A 245 14.83 -4.97 11.77
N PRO A 246 15.58 -3.99 11.22
CA PRO A 246 16.17 -2.92 12.02
C PRO A 246 15.09 -2.10 12.73
N ILE A 247 13.95 -1.87 12.07
CA ILE A 247 12.79 -1.17 12.61
C ILE A 247 11.68 -2.18 12.92
N LYS A 248 11.64 -2.64 14.17
CA LYS A 248 10.72 -3.70 14.61
C LYS A 248 9.32 -3.15 14.83
N GLY A 249 8.32 -3.82 14.27
CA GLY A 249 6.92 -3.57 14.59
C GLY A 249 6.01 -4.61 13.95
N VAL A 250 5.06 -5.12 14.74
CA VAL A 250 4.11 -6.15 14.31
C VAL A 250 2.72 -5.56 14.05
N ILE A 251 1.96 -6.22 13.20
CA ILE A 251 0.55 -5.92 12.94
C ILE A 251 -0.26 -5.85 14.25
N ASN A 252 -1.34 -5.07 14.23
CA ASN A 252 -2.32 -5.01 15.29
C ASN A 252 -3.74 -5.04 14.71
N SER A 253 -4.76 -5.10 15.56
CA SER A 253 -6.16 -5.05 15.14
C SER A 253 -6.38 -3.83 14.23
N GLY A 254 -6.96 -4.08 13.05
CA GLY A 254 -7.17 -3.06 12.01
C GLY A 254 -6.12 -3.05 10.90
N ASP A 255 -4.99 -3.77 11.03
CA ASP A 255 -4.07 -3.99 9.89
C ASP A 255 -4.58 -5.09 8.94
N SER A 256 -5.66 -5.80 9.27
CA SER A 256 -6.29 -6.80 8.41
C SER A 256 -6.53 -6.28 6.98
N GLY A 257 -6.07 -7.04 5.99
CA GLY A 257 -6.13 -6.65 4.57
C GLY A 257 -4.97 -5.76 4.10
N SER A 258 -4.13 -5.26 5.00
CA SER A 258 -2.97 -4.43 4.62
C SER A 258 -1.89 -5.24 3.88
N PRO A 259 -1.17 -4.66 2.93
CA PRO A 259 -0.29 -5.41 2.02
C PRO A 259 1.08 -5.75 2.60
N ILE A 260 1.66 -6.84 2.08
CA ILE A 260 3.08 -7.14 2.14
C ILE A 260 3.70 -7.25 0.75
N PHE A 261 4.89 -6.70 0.62
CA PHE A 261 5.62 -6.61 -0.65
C PHE A 261 6.99 -7.26 -0.57
N VAL A 262 7.41 -7.84 -1.68
CA VAL A 262 8.78 -8.31 -1.92
C VAL A 262 9.37 -7.61 -3.14
N PHE A 263 10.69 -7.46 -3.17
CA PHE A 263 11.38 -6.88 -4.31
C PHE A 263 11.95 -7.97 -5.21
N ASN A 264 11.61 -7.92 -6.49
CA ASN A 264 12.13 -8.83 -7.50
C ASN A 264 13.41 -8.23 -8.11
N ASN A 265 14.57 -8.78 -7.78
CA ASN A 265 15.86 -8.31 -8.29
C ASN A 265 16.05 -8.53 -9.80
N LYS A 266 15.27 -9.42 -10.42
CA LYS A 266 15.36 -9.67 -11.86
C LYS A 266 14.57 -8.63 -12.65
N THR A 267 13.35 -8.31 -12.23
CA THR A 267 12.49 -7.32 -12.90
C THR A 267 12.66 -5.90 -12.35
N GLN A 268 13.38 -5.75 -11.23
CA GLN A 268 13.62 -4.49 -10.52
C GLN A 268 12.32 -3.80 -10.06
N GLU A 269 11.33 -4.59 -9.63
CA GLU A 269 10.02 -4.08 -9.22
C GLU A 269 9.57 -4.64 -7.86
N TRP A 270 8.71 -3.89 -7.17
CA TRP A 270 8.01 -4.34 -5.98
C TRP A 270 6.73 -5.08 -6.36
N GLU A 271 6.56 -6.29 -5.83
CA GLU A 271 5.43 -7.17 -6.11
C GLU A 271 4.62 -7.45 -4.84
N LEU A 272 3.29 -7.55 -4.98
CA LEU A 272 2.37 -7.88 -3.89
C LEU A 272 2.33 -9.41 -3.73
N VAL A 273 2.62 -9.88 -2.51
CA VAL A 273 2.67 -11.32 -2.21
C VAL A 273 1.61 -11.78 -1.21
N GLY A 274 1.00 -10.85 -0.49
CA GLY A 274 -0.03 -11.19 0.49
C GLY A 274 -0.72 -9.99 1.12
N THR A 275 -1.76 -10.29 1.86
CA THR A 275 -2.49 -9.35 2.71
C THR A 275 -2.50 -9.84 4.16
N THR A 276 -2.59 -8.94 5.12
CA THR A 276 -2.67 -9.33 6.54
C THR A 276 -3.93 -10.16 6.79
N HIS A 277 -3.74 -11.37 7.31
CA HIS A 277 -4.82 -12.22 7.81
C HIS A 277 -5.14 -11.84 9.26
N GLY A 278 -4.12 -11.85 10.12
CA GLY A 278 -4.29 -11.54 11.54
C GLY A 278 -3.06 -11.94 12.37
N GLY A 279 -3.16 -11.78 13.68
CA GLY A 279 -2.18 -12.27 14.65
C GLY A 279 -2.79 -13.31 15.59
N THR A 280 -1.98 -13.85 16.49
CA THR A 280 -2.48 -14.67 17.62
C THR A 280 -3.63 -13.94 18.35
N PRO A 281 -4.70 -14.63 18.77
CA PRO A 281 -5.91 -14.01 19.34
C PRO A 281 -5.66 -13.05 20.51
N SER A 282 -6.59 -12.10 20.70
CA SER A 282 -6.52 -11.10 21.78
C SER A 282 -6.46 -11.75 23.16
N GLY A 283 -5.60 -11.24 24.04
CA GLY A 283 -5.39 -11.78 25.40
C GLY A 283 -4.08 -12.57 25.56
N GLN A 284 -3.37 -12.83 24.47
CA GLN A 284 -2.00 -13.36 24.47
C GLN A 284 -1.03 -12.38 23.82
N LYS A 285 0.26 -12.50 24.15
CA LYS A 285 1.36 -11.85 23.41
C LYS A 285 1.20 -12.22 21.93
N VAL A 286 1.46 -11.32 20.97
CA VAL A 286 1.42 -11.73 19.56
C VAL A 286 2.56 -12.72 19.37
N VAL A 287 2.23 -14.01 19.24
CA VAL A 287 3.24 -15.08 19.10
C VAL A 287 3.53 -15.35 17.63
N ASN A 288 2.56 -15.09 16.76
CA ASN A 288 2.67 -15.27 15.32
C ASN A 288 1.84 -14.20 14.60
N THR A 289 2.34 -13.77 13.45
CA THR A 289 1.58 -12.99 12.47
C THR A 289 1.30 -13.86 11.25
N PHE A 290 0.11 -13.71 10.70
CA PHE A 290 -0.41 -14.54 9.63
C PHE A 290 -0.75 -13.67 8.43
N TRP A 291 -0.37 -14.14 7.24
CA TRP A 291 -0.55 -13.42 5.99
C TRP A 291 -1.25 -14.30 4.96
N ALA A 292 -2.40 -13.84 4.47
CA ALA A 292 -3.15 -14.47 3.41
C ALA A 292 -2.41 -14.29 2.08
N ILE A 293 -2.32 -15.37 1.30
CA ILE A 293 -1.53 -15.42 0.08
C ILE A 293 -2.34 -14.87 -1.08
N THR A 294 -1.76 -13.92 -1.82
CA THR A 294 -2.30 -13.51 -3.12
C THR A 294 -1.93 -14.53 -4.19
N ASP A 295 -2.82 -14.76 -5.14
CA ASP A 295 -2.64 -15.76 -6.20
C ASP A 295 -3.01 -15.11 -7.55
N PRO A 296 -2.07 -15.03 -8.50
CA PRO A 296 -2.31 -14.40 -9.79
C PRO A 296 -3.36 -15.15 -10.61
N SER A 297 -3.41 -16.49 -10.52
CA SER A 297 -4.39 -17.28 -11.26
C SER A 297 -5.83 -16.98 -10.81
N ARG A 298 -6.02 -16.73 -9.51
CA ARG A 298 -7.30 -16.33 -8.93
C ARG A 298 -7.73 -14.94 -9.39
N LEU A 299 -6.78 -14.01 -9.44
CA LEU A 299 -7.02 -12.67 -9.96
C LEU A 299 -7.43 -12.73 -11.44
N ASP A 300 -6.70 -13.49 -12.26
CA ASP A 300 -7.00 -13.62 -13.69
C ASP A 300 -8.34 -14.30 -13.95
N ASN A 301 -8.68 -15.34 -13.19
CA ASN A 301 -10.00 -15.97 -13.27
C ASN A 301 -11.12 -15.01 -12.86
N PHE A 302 -10.89 -14.13 -11.89
CA PHE A 302 -11.85 -13.09 -11.53
C PHE A 302 -11.99 -12.03 -12.62
N LYS A 303 -10.88 -11.59 -13.24
CA LYS A 303 -10.89 -10.64 -14.36
C LYS A 303 -11.73 -11.13 -15.54
N LYS A 304 -11.62 -12.41 -15.90
CA LYS A 304 -12.40 -13.03 -16.99
C LYS A 304 -13.92 -12.88 -16.82
N GLN A 305 -14.41 -12.71 -15.59
CA GLN A 305 -15.84 -12.49 -15.35
C GLN A 305 -16.31 -11.12 -15.83
N PHE A 306 -15.40 -10.17 -16.06
CA PHE A 306 -15.71 -8.81 -16.48
C PHE A 306 -15.17 -8.49 -17.87
N GLU A 307 -14.49 -9.40 -18.54
CA GLU A 307 -13.86 -9.14 -19.83
C GLU A 307 -14.59 -9.85 -20.98
N VAL A 308 -14.76 -9.14 -22.09
CA VAL A 308 -15.29 -9.68 -23.34
C VAL A 308 -14.31 -9.36 -24.45
N GLN A 309 -13.78 -10.39 -25.10
CA GLN A 309 -12.87 -10.20 -26.22
C GLN A 309 -13.63 -9.65 -27.43
N ARG A 310 -13.05 -8.63 -28.07
CA ARG A 310 -13.61 -7.94 -29.23
C ARG A 310 -12.59 -7.89 -30.36
N VAL A 311 -13.08 -7.71 -31.58
CA VAL A 311 -12.27 -7.51 -32.79
C VAL A 311 -12.49 -6.09 -33.29
N ALA A 312 -11.43 -5.43 -33.76
CA ALA A 312 -11.46 -4.07 -34.28
C ALA A 312 -11.42 -4.05 -35.82
N ASN A 313 -12.46 -4.58 -36.47
CA ASN A 313 -12.53 -4.76 -37.92
C ASN A 313 -13.30 -3.65 -38.66
N GLY A 314 -13.51 -2.49 -38.03
CA GLY A 314 -14.29 -1.37 -38.60
C GLY A 314 -15.80 -1.48 -38.41
N GLU A 315 -16.27 -2.47 -37.65
CA GLU A 315 -17.69 -2.61 -37.32
C GLU A 315 -18.13 -1.67 -36.20
N THR A 316 -19.46 -1.58 -36.03
CA THR A 316 -20.07 -0.83 -34.93
C THR A 316 -19.69 -1.43 -33.58
N TYR A 317 -19.32 -0.57 -32.64
CA TYR A 317 -18.98 -0.94 -31.28
C TYR A 317 -20.13 -1.67 -30.60
N GLN A 318 -19.85 -2.89 -30.12
CA GLN A 318 -20.80 -3.74 -29.40
C GLN A 318 -20.65 -3.52 -27.89
N ASN A 319 -21.57 -2.75 -27.32
CA ASN A 319 -21.63 -2.53 -25.88
C ASN A 319 -22.15 -3.78 -25.16
N GLU A 320 -21.47 -4.18 -24.09
CA GLU A 320 -21.99 -5.14 -23.13
C GLU A 320 -21.88 -4.53 -21.72
N GLN A 321 -23.03 -4.35 -21.08
CA GLN A 321 -23.12 -3.60 -19.84
C GLN A 321 -22.26 -4.26 -18.75
N ASN A 322 -21.49 -3.44 -18.03
CA ASN A 322 -20.60 -3.86 -16.94
C ASN A 322 -19.47 -4.81 -17.35
N LYS A 323 -19.14 -4.87 -18.65
CA LYS A 323 -17.99 -5.63 -19.17
C LYS A 323 -16.97 -4.72 -19.84
N ASP A 324 -15.71 -5.03 -19.62
CA ASP A 324 -14.58 -4.50 -20.35
C ASP A 324 -14.52 -5.11 -21.74
N SER A 325 -14.52 -4.27 -22.77
CA SER A 325 -14.29 -4.67 -24.16
C SER A 325 -12.78 -4.75 -24.41
N VAL A 326 -12.26 -5.97 -24.57
CA VAL A 326 -10.82 -6.24 -24.70
C VAL A 326 -10.45 -6.47 -26.16
N TYR A 327 -9.63 -5.57 -26.69
CA TYR A 327 -9.09 -5.64 -28.05
C TYR A 327 -7.61 -6.04 -28.00
N THR A 328 -7.25 -7.10 -28.72
CA THR A 328 -5.86 -7.59 -28.78
C THR A 328 -5.09 -7.14 -30.01
N GLU A 329 -5.81 -6.71 -31.04
CA GLU A 329 -5.25 -6.25 -32.30
C GLU A 329 -5.55 -4.77 -32.57
N SER A 330 -4.69 -4.16 -33.39
CA SER A 330 -4.94 -2.82 -33.93
C SER A 330 -6.12 -2.87 -34.89
N GLY A 331 -6.83 -1.75 -34.98
CA GLY A 331 -7.90 -1.61 -35.95
C GLY A 331 -8.81 -0.42 -35.67
N THR A 332 -10.04 -0.51 -36.17
CA THR A 332 -11.03 0.56 -36.08
C THR A 332 -12.30 0.03 -35.42
N ILE A 333 -12.92 0.85 -34.58
CA ILE A 333 -14.28 0.65 -34.09
C ILE A 333 -15.11 1.89 -34.40
N VAL A 334 -16.37 1.66 -34.75
CA VAL A 334 -17.29 2.75 -35.10
C VAL A 334 -18.26 2.96 -33.93
N ILE A 335 -18.28 4.16 -33.35
CA ILE A 335 -19.23 4.54 -32.29
C ILE A 335 -20.27 5.48 -32.88
N ASN A 336 -21.45 4.94 -33.16
CA ASN A 336 -22.55 5.68 -33.80
C ASN A 336 -23.42 6.45 -32.81
N ASN A 337 -23.44 6.04 -31.53
CA ASN A 337 -24.30 6.59 -30.49
C ASN A 337 -23.53 6.70 -29.17
N GLU A 338 -24.10 7.42 -28.19
CA GLU A 338 -23.59 7.43 -26.83
C GLU A 338 -23.47 6.00 -26.28
N VAL A 339 -22.35 5.71 -25.62
CA VAL A 339 -22.06 4.40 -25.02
C VAL A 339 -21.99 4.54 -23.51
N GLN A 340 -22.82 3.77 -22.81
CA GLN A 340 -22.75 3.63 -21.35
C GLN A 340 -22.43 2.17 -20.99
N GLN A 341 -21.17 1.91 -20.62
CA GLN A 341 -20.69 0.58 -20.22
C GLN A 341 -20.88 0.28 -18.73
N GLY A 342 -21.48 1.19 -17.94
CA GLY A 342 -21.57 1.05 -16.50
C GLY A 342 -20.17 1.01 -15.87
N MET A 343 -19.80 -0.10 -15.24
CA MET A 343 -18.45 -0.30 -14.69
C MET A 343 -17.42 -0.85 -15.69
N GLY A 344 -17.84 -1.16 -16.92
CA GLY A 344 -16.95 -1.65 -17.98
C GLY A 344 -16.20 -0.51 -18.67
N GLY A 345 -15.06 -0.83 -19.26
CA GLY A 345 -14.30 0.09 -20.11
C GLY A 345 -13.83 -0.54 -21.42
N ILE A 346 -12.95 0.17 -22.14
CA ILE A 346 -12.27 -0.33 -23.34
C ILE A 346 -10.82 -0.60 -22.97
N ILE A 347 -10.34 -1.81 -23.25
CA ILE A 347 -8.98 -2.26 -22.96
C ILE A 347 -8.29 -2.61 -24.28
N LEU A 348 -7.10 -2.04 -24.50
CA LEU A 348 -6.18 -2.48 -25.54
C LEU A 348 -5.07 -3.31 -24.90
N ARG A 349 -4.96 -4.59 -25.28
CA ARG A 349 -4.04 -5.56 -24.66
C ARG A 349 -3.18 -6.25 -25.70
N GLY A 350 -1.87 -6.03 -25.68
CA GLY A 350 -0.94 -6.76 -26.54
C GLY A 350 0.44 -6.13 -26.57
N GLY A 351 1.41 -6.85 -27.12
CA GLY A 351 2.76 -6.32 -27.34
C GLY A 351 2.83 -5.37 -28.54
N GLY A 352 3.78 -4.43 -28.49
CA GLY A 352 4.02 -3.46 -29.56
C GLY A 352 3.02 -2.29 -29.59
N VAL A 353 3.14 -1.42 -30.58
CA VAL A 353 2.24 -0.28 -30.75
C VAL A 353 0.91 -0.77 -31.31
N LYS A 354 -0.12 -0.79 -30.45
CA LYS A 354 -1.51 -1.03 -30.87
C LYS A 354 -2.24 0.29 -31.06
N ARG A 355 -3.09 0.38 -32.08
CA ARG A 355 -3.91 1.57 -32.36
C ARG A 355 -5.36 1.15 -32.52
N LEU A 356 -6.24 1.78 -31.75
CA LEU A 356 -7.69 1.67 -31.91
C LEU A 356 -8.22 3.02 -32.39
N THR A 357 -8.74 3.05 -33.62
CA THR A 357 -9.35 4.26 -34.16
C THR A 357 -10.83 4.27 -33.80
N LEU A 358 -11.27 5.36 -33.17
CA LEU A 358 -12.68 5.61 -32.86
C LEU A 358 -13.25 6.50 -33.95
N GLN A 359 -14.17 5.96 -34.76
CA GLN A 359 -14.88 6.73 -35.77
C GLN A 359 -16.28 7.07 -35.24
N ALA A 360 -16.57 8.37 -35.09
CA ALA A 360 -17.91 8.85 -34.75
C ALA A 360 -18.70 9.12 -36.04
N ALA A 361 -19.92 8.59 -36.15
CA ALA A 361 -20.73 8.77 -37.36
C ALA A 361 -21.70 9.97 -37.32
N ALA A 362 -21.77 10.76 -36.24
CA ALA A 362 -22.60 11.97 -36.21
C ALA A 362 -22.07 13.03 -35.20
N LEU A 363 -22.22 14.31 -35.57
CA LEU A 363 -21.72 15.49 -34.86
C LEU A 363 -21.95 15.47 -33.33
N LEU A 364 -20.87 15.71 -32.60
CA LEU A 364 -20.87 16.15 -31.20
C LEU A 364 -21.65 17.49 -31.10
N LYS A 365 -22.92 17.47 -30.68
CA LYS A 365 -23.54 18.66 -30.10
C LYS A 365 -23.08 18.76 -28.65
N VAL A 366 -22.02 19.52 -28.43
CA VAL A 366 -21.64 19.99 -27.09
C VAL A 366 -22.72 20.98 -26.66
N ARG A 367 -23.59 20.59 -25.72
CA ARG A 367 -24.33 21.56 -24.90
C ARG A 367 -23.44 21.87 -23.69
N GLY A 368 -23.11 23.15 -23.53
CA GLY A 368 -22.27 23.67 -22.45
C GLY A 368 -22.96 23.70 -21.10
#